data_AF-X0Y4V3-F1
#
_entry.id   AF-X0Y4V3-F1
#
_cell.length_a   1.000
_cell.length_b   1.000
_cell.length_c   1.000
_cell.angle_alpha   90.00
_cell.angle_beta   90.00
_cell.angle_gamma   90.00
#
_symmetry.space_group_name_H-M   'P 1'
#
loop_
_entity.id
_entity.type
_entity.pdbx_description
1 polymer ?
#
loop_
_entity_poly.entity_id
_entity_poly.type
_entity_poly.pdbx_seq_one_letter_code
_entity_poly.pdbx_strand_id
1 'polypeptide(L)'
;EVGGESKRRLLRAPAEGKIIPLHKIGDLLRAGEVIAEIGGVPLKAEISGVLRGLIYPRNWVTEGMKVGDIDPRGIKDYCFTVSDKARSLGGAVLEAICIYLNKK
;
A
#
# COMPACT_ATOMS: atom_id res chain seq x y z
N GLU A 1 -9.88 5.97 -3.44
CA GLU A 1 -9.51 5.75 -4.86
C GLU A 1 -8.18 6.41 -5.12
N VAL A 2 -7.34 5.83 -5.99
CA VAL A 2 -6.10 6.45 -6.48
C VAL A 2 -6.01 6.17 -7.97
N GLY A 3 -5.91 7.21 -8.81
CA GLY A 3 -5.85 7.06 -10.27
C GLY A 3 -7.05 6.32 -10.87
N GLY A 4 -8.26 6.48 -10.32
CA GLY A 4 -9.47 5.79 -10.78
C GLY A 4 -9.62 4.35 -10.25
N GLU A 5 -8.62 3.80 -9.55
CA GLU A 5 -8.68 2.44 -9.01
C GLU A 5 -8.91 2.44 -7.49
N SER A 6 -9.85 1.61 -7.05
CA SER A 6 -10.24 1.50 -5.64
C SER A 6 -9.93 0.13 -5.05
N LYS A 7 -10.55 -0.93 -5.59
CA LYS A 7 -10.43 -2.30 -5.06
C LYS A 7 -9.25 -3.07 -5.65
N ARG A 8 -9.09 -3.05 -6.97
CA ARG A 8 -8.07 -3.84 -7.70
C ARG A 8 -6.63 -3.47 -7.35
N ARG A 9 -6.44 -2.27 -6.80
CA ARG A 9 -5.13 -1.82 -6.32
C ARG A 9 -4.72 -2.44 -4.99
N LEU A 10 -5.63 -3.08 -4.27
CA LEU A 10 -5.37 -3.67 -2.95
C LEU A 10 -4.97 -5.13 -3.12
N LEU A 11 -3.81 -5.49 -2.59
CA LEU A 11 -3.33 -6.87 -2.62
C LEU A 11 -3.95 -7.65 -1.46
N ARG A 12 -4.55 -8.80 -1.77
CA ARG A 12 -5.16 -9.71 -0.80
C ARG A 12 -4.50 -11.08 -0.87
N ALA A 13 -4.26 -11.68 0.28
CA ALA A 13 -3.66 -13.01 0.37
C ALA A 13 -4.55 -14.05 -0.35
N PRO A 14 -4.01 -14.82 -1.30
CA PRO A 14 -4.77 -15.83 -2.04
C PRO A 14 -4.95 -17.14 -1.25
N ALA A 15 -4.24 -17.29 -0.14
CA ALA A 15 -4.28 -18.43 0.77
C ALA A 15 -3.79 -17.99 2.15
N GLU A 16 -3.90 -18.86 3.14
CA GLU A 16 -3.24 -18.68 4.43
C GLU A 16 -1.78 -19.16 4.39
N GLY A 17 -0.92 -18.54 5.21
CA GLY A 17 0.46 -18.97 5.38
C GLY A 17 1.44 -17.81 5.55
N LYS A 18 2.74 -18.13 5.48
CA LYS A 18 3.79 -17.11 5.52
C LYS A 18 3.94 -16.44 4.16
N ILE A 19 4.02 -15.11 4.17
CA ILE A 19 4.34 -14.34 2.98
C ILE A 19 5.85 -14.31 2.71
N ILE A 20 6.23 -14.58 1.47
CA ILE A 20 7.60 -14.53 0.94
C ILE A 20 7.60 -13.52 -0.22
N PRO A 21 8.01 -12.26 0.02
CA PRO A 21 8.08 -11.24 -1.02
C PRO A 21 9.09 -11.59 -2.12
N LEU A 22 8.70 -11.35 -3.38
CA LEU A 22 9.59 -11.41 -4.55
C LEU A 22 9.96 -10.01 -5.05
N HIS A 23 9.16 -9.01 -4.69
CA HIS A 23 9.37 -7.60 -5.00
C HIS A 23 9.43 -6.74 -3.74
N LYS A 24 9.96 -5.53 -3.89
CA LYS A 24 10.07 -4.53 -2.82
C LYS A 24 9.25 -3.29 -3.14
N ILE A 25 8.93 -2.53 -2.09
CA ILE A 25 8.25 -1.23 -2.23
C ILE A 25 9.07 -0.33 -3.17
N GLY A 26 8.40 0.27 -4.14
CA GLY A 26 8.99 1.12 -5.17
C GLY A 26 9.30 0.39 -6.48
N ASP A 27 9.12 -0.93 -6.56
CA ASP A 27 9.23 -1.67 -7.82
C ASP A 27 8.02 -1.39 -8.73
N LEU A 28 8.28 -1.29 -10.04
CA LEU A 28 7.25 -1.18 -11.07
C LEU A 28 6.81 -2.57 -11.49
N LEU A 29 5.51 -2.84 -11.45
CA LEU A 29 4.91 -4.13 -11.73
C LEU A 29 3.95 -4.05 -12.91
N ARG A 30 3.81 -5.16 -13.64
CA ARG A 30 2.76 -5.36 -14.65
C ARG A 30 1.63 -6.21 -14.08
N ALA A 31 0.41 -6.00 -14.58
CA ALA A 31 -0.70 -6.90 -14.28
C ALA A 31 -0.34 -8.36 -14.62
N GLY A 32 -0.63 -9.28 -13.71
CA GLY A 32 -0.31 -10.70 -13.79
C GLY A 32 1.06 -11.08 -13.19
N GLU A 33 1.93 -10.11 -12.91
CA GLU A 33 3.26 -10.36 -12.32
C GLU A 33 3.14 -10.84 -10.87
N VAL A 34 4.01 -11.78 -10.46
CA VAL A 34 3.97 -12.39 -9.12
C VAL A 34 4.74 -11.50 -8.14
N ILE A 35 4.04 -10.99 -7.13
CA ILE A 35 4.55 -10.03 -6.15
C ILE A 35 5.22 -10.76 -4.98
N ALA A 36 4.61 -11.84 -4.54
CA ALA A 36 5.01 -12.65 -3.40
C ALA A 36 4.42 -14.06 -3.53
N GLU A 37 4.91 -14.97 -2.69
CA GLU A 37 4.30 -16.28 -2.46
C GLU A 37 3.71 -16.33 -1.05
N ILE A 38 2.51 -16.89 -0.89
CA ILE A 38 1.84 -17.07 0.40
C ILE A 38 1.41 -18.53 0.51
N GLY A 39 2.03 -19.27 1.45
CA GLY A 39 1.70 -20.68 1.66
C GLY A 39 1.88 -21.56 0.41
N GLY A 40 2.83 -21.24 -0.47
CA GLY A 40 3.01 -21.93 -1.76
C GLY A 40 2.17 -21.38 -2.92
N VAL A 41 1.29 -20.40 -2.67
CA VAL A 41 0.38 -19.84 -3.68
C VAL A 41 0.87 -18.46 -4.14
N PRO A 42 0.99 -18.20 -5.47
CA PRO A 42 1.47 -16.93 -5.99
C PRO A 42 0.44 -15.81 -5.81
N LEU A 43 0.83 -14.73 -5.14
CA LEU A 43 0.11 -13.46 -5.11
C LEU A 43 0.46 -12.65 -6.36
N LYS A 44 -0.52 -12.40 -7.24
CA LYS A 44 -0.32 -11.67 -8.50
C LYS A 44 -0.86 -10.24 -8.44
N ALA A 45 -0.27 -9.35 -9.22
CA ALA A 45 -0.77 -8.00 -9.44
C ALA A 45 -2.03 -8.00 -10.31
N GLU A 46 -3.15 -7.45 -9.84
CA GLU A 46 -4.37 -7.29 -10.65
C GLU A 46 -4.32 -6.10 -11.61
N ILE A 47 -3.41 -5.16 -11.35
CA ILE A 47 -3.18 -3.94 -12.14
C ILE A 47 -1.68 -3.66 -12.23
N SER A 48 -1.28 -2.96 -13.29
CA SER A 48 0.07 -2.41 -13.41
C SER A 48 0.23 -1.15 -12.55
N GLY A 49 1.44 -0.90 -12.07
CA GLY A 49 1.75 0.27 -11.25
C GLY A 49 2.95 0.05 -10.35
N VAL A 50 3.17 0.93 -9.38
CA VAL A 50 4.27 0.77 -8.41
C VAL A 50 3.77 0.07 -7.15
N LEU A 51 4.50 -0.94 -6.67
CA LEU A 51 4.23 -1.55 -5.36
C LEU A 51 4.48 -0.52 -4.26
N ARG A 52 3.43 -0.06 -3.58
CA ARG A 52 3.52 1.00 -2.57
C ARG A 52 3.57 0.45 -1.15
N GLY A 53 2.83 -0.62 -0.89
CA GLY A 53 2.75 -1.25 0.41
C GLY A 53 2.83 -2.76 0.29
N LEU A 54 3.56 -3.38 1.21
CA LEU A 54 3.56 -4.82 1.42
C LEU A 54 3.72 -5.08 2.92
N ILE A 55 2.97 -6.05 3.44
CA ILE A 55 3.10 -6.50 4.83
C ILE A 55 4.51 -7.06 5.07
N TYR A 56 4.95 -7.00 6.32
CA TYR A 56 6.30 -7.40 6.69
C TYR A 56 6.61 -8.85 6.25
N PRO A 57 7.81 -9.12 5.69
CA PRO A 57 8.17 -10.45 5.21
C PRO A 57 8.03 -11.52 6.30
N ARG A 58 7.67 -12.74 5.92
CA ARG A 58 7.53 -13.93 6.78
C ARG A 58 6.42 -13.87 7.83
N ASN A 59 5.63 -12.79 7.88
CA ASN A 59 4.42 -12.76 8.70
C ASN A 59 3.42 -13.81 8.23
N TRP A 60 2.69 -14.39 9.19
CA TRP A 60 1.55 -15.23 8.89
C TRP A 60 0.35 -14.36 8.51
N VAL A 61 -0.34 -14.72 7.43
CA VAL A 61 -1.54 -14.04 6.95
C VAL A 61 -2.65 -15.06 6.70
N THR A 62 -3.90 -14.64 6.78
CA THR A 62 -5.08 -15.45 6.43
C THR A 62 -5.55 -15.13 5.01
N GLU A 63 -6.23 -16.06 4.37
CA GLU A 63 -6.84 -15.83 3.05
C GLU A 63 -7.73 -14.57 3.07
N GLY A 64 -7.67 -13.78 1.99
CA GLY A 64 -8.41 -12.52 1.83
C GLY A 64 -7.88 -11.33 2.65
N MET A 65 -6.93 -11.55 3.58
CA MET A 65 -6.29 -10.49 4.35
C MET A 65 -5.61 -9.50 3.40
N LYS A 66 -5.77 -8.20 3.66
CA LYS A 66 -5.04 -7.18 2.91
C LYS A 66 -3.56 -7.25 3.28
N VAL A 67 -2.71 -7.48 2.29
CA VAL A 67 -1.27 -7.64 2.47
C VAL A 67 -0.45 -6.56 1.77
N GLY A 68 -1.09 -5.66 1.01
CA GLY A 68 -0.36 -4.59 0.33
C GLY A 68 -1.24 -3.73 -0.58
N ASP A 69 -0.61 -2.86 -1.36
CA ASP A 69 -1.26 -2.08 -2.40
C ASP A 69 -0.30 -1.64 -3.52
N ILE A 70 -0.85 -1.52 -4.72
CA ILE A 70 -0.22 -0.96 -5.92
C ILE A 70 -0.73 0.47 -6.13
N ASP A 71 0.13 1.37 -6.58
CA ASP A 71 -0.25 2.71 -7.03
C ASP A 71 -0.28 2.72 -8.57
N PRO A 72 -1.47 2.80 -9.20
CA PRO A 72 -1.60 2.74 -10.66
C PRO A 72 -0.95 3.94 -11.37
N ARG A 73 -0.64 5.02 -10.66
CA ARG A 73 0.01 6.21 -11.24
C ARG A 73 1.45 5.93 -11.67
N GLY A 74 2.07 4.87 -11.14
CA GLY A 74 3.42 4.46 -11.54
C GLY A 74 4.56 5.36 -11.05
N ILE A 75 4.29 6.33 -10.17
CA ILE A 75 5.28 7.29 -9.68
C ILE A 75 5.93 6.75 -8.41
N LYS A 76 7.18 6.29 -8.53
CA LYS A 76 7.95 5.69 -7.44
C LYS A 76 8.13 6.62 -6.24
N ASP A 77 8.38 7.90 -6.48
CA ASP A 77 8.64 8.90 -5.43
C ASP A 77 7.51 8.98 -4.41
N TYR A 78 6.27 8.72 -4.82
CA TYR A 78 5.14 8.72 -3.92
C TYR A 78 5.20 7.65 -2.83
N CYS A 79 6.03 6.61 -2.97
CA CYS A 79 6.28 5.64 -1.90
C CYS A 79 7.05 6.25 -0.72
N PHE A 80 7.80 7.33 -0.98
CA PHE A 80 8.75 7.92 -0.03
C PHE A 80 8.42 9.38 0.33
N THR A 81 7.31 9.92 -0.18
CA THR A 81 6.81 11.24 0.17
C THR A 81 5.50 11.18 0.94
N VAL A 82 5.28 12.20 1.77
CA VAL A 82 4.01 12.38 2.49
C VAL A 82 2.91 12.72 1.49
N SER A 83 1.86 11.91 1.47
CA SER A 83 0.69 12.16 0.61
C SER A 83 0.02 13.49 0.95
N ASP A 84 -0.61 14.12 -0.04
CA ASP A 84 -1.36 15.36 0.18
C ASP A 84 -2.44 15.20 1.23
N LYS A 85 -3.13 14.06 1.25
CA LYS A 85 -4.13 13.74 2.29
C LYS A 85 -3.53 13.77 3.69
N ALA A 86 -2.36 13.14 3.88
CA ALA A 86 -1.69 13.12 5.17
C ALA A 86 -1.19 14.53 5.55
N ARG A 87 -0.68 15.30 4.59
CA ARG A 87 -0.23 16.69 4.79
C ARG A 87 -1.38 17.60 5.21
N SER A 88 -2.54 17.50 4.55
CA SER A 88 -3.74 18.28 4.90
C SER A 88 -4.28 17.92 6.28
N LEU A 89 -4.33 16.63 6.65
CA LEU A 89 -4.75 16.21 7.98
C LEU A 89 -3.78 16.69 9.07
N GLY A 90 -2.47 16.56 8.84
CA GLY A 90 -1.46 17.09 9.76
C GLY A 90 -1.56 18.60 9.94
N GLY A 91 -1.80 19.34 8.86
CA GLY A 91 -2.04 20.79 8.90
C GLY A 91 -3.28 21.16 9.71
N ALA A 92 -4.40 20.47 9.50
CA ALA A 92 -5.64 20.73 10.25
C ALA A 92 -5.49 20.47 11.75
N VAL A 93 -4.78 19.39 12.14
CA VAL A 93 -4.49 19.10 13.55
C VAL A 93 -3.59 20.18 14.16
N LEU A 94 -2.54 20.60 13.43
CA LEU A 94 -1.64 21.66 13.88
C LEU A 94 -2.41 22.98 14.10
N GLU A 95 -3.26 23.35 13.16
CA GLU A 95 -4.10 24.55 13.25
C GLU A 95 -5.02 24.50 14.48
N ALA A 96 -5.70 23.38 14.71
CA ALA A 96 -6.55 23.20 15.89
C ALA A 96 -5.77 23.36 17.21
N ILE A 97 -4.55 22.82 17.30
CA ILE A 97 -3.69 22.95 18.47
C ILE A 97 -3.26 24.41 18.66
N CYS A 98 -2.83 25.09 17.59
CA CYS A 98 -2.44 26.50 17.65
C CYS A 98 -3.60 27.39 18.10
N ILE A 99 -4.82 27.14 17.63
CA ILE A 99 -6.03 27.84 18.08
C ILE A 99 -6.27 27.56 19.58
N TYR A 100 -6.23 26.30 20.00
CA TYR A 100 -6.48 25.92 21.39
C TYR A 100 -5.50 26.58 22.37
N LEU A 101 -4.20 26.56 22.04
CA LEU A 101 -3.16 27.13 22.91
C LEU A 101 -3.15 28.67 22.92
N ASN A 102 -3.66 29.32 21.87
CA ASN A 102 -3.74 30.79 21.77
C ASN A 102 -5.07 31.37 22.25
N LYS A 103 -6.01 30.55 22.73
CA LYS A 103 -7.21 31.06 23.42
C LYS A 103 -6.79 31.67 24.75
N LYS A 104 -6.88 33.01 24.84
CA LYS A 104 -6.85 33.74 26.11
C LYS A 104 -8.06 33.41 26.96
#